data_AF-A0A7S4VYN9-F1
#
_entry.id   AF-A0A7S4VYN9-F1
#
_cell.length_a   1.000
_cell.length_b   1.000
_cell.length_c   1.000
_cell.angle_alpha   90.00
_cell.angle_beta   90.00
_cell.angle_gamma   90.00
#
_symmetry.space_group_name_H-M   'P 1'
#
loop_
_entity.id
_entity.type
_entity.pdbx_description
1 polymer ?
#
loop_
_entity_poly.entity_id
_entity_poly.type
_entity_poly.pdbx_seq_one_letter_code
_entity_poly.pdbx_strand_id
1 'polypeptide(L)'
;WLKLPPQRSSPPEGAGHAREEGSSQCLTMSRPRRSLRAAALALTALAEPGSRLFARADLPIHCTQQDVTGDWTFRLSPAKPMEGRIPACGHSIPNTVDSMILINRSKVVPPSEELLFPVTLTEEIVSEPKRHLKATGGPGHSRGSWTMVFDTGLEIRVDGRSLAAHFLFDHIPNVTRVPKNGDNWKDIAKFHGRRSNSIRPEGETYACHCDVTSVGWWHRRSTDGTLEGGCLWGSKDGRRP
;
A
#
# COMPACT_ATOMS: atom_id res chain seq x y z
N TRP A 1 -23.10 36.17 31.70
CA TRP A 1 -21.87 36.90 32.08
C TRP A 1 -20.94 35.99 32.84
N LEU A 2 -20.22 35.10 32.14
CA LEU A 2 -19.21 34.22 32.73
C LEU A 2 -17.82 34.69 32.27
N LYS A 3 -16.96 34.97 33.24
CA LYS A 3 -15.57 35.41 33.07
C LYS A 3 -14.70 34.24 32.60
N LEU A 4 -14.01 34.42 31.47
CA LEU A 4 -12.91 33.57 31.02
C LEU A 4 -11.61 33.96 31.76
N PRO A 5 -10.73 33.00 32.08
CA PRO A 5 -9.40 33.29 32.64
C PRO A 5 -8.39 33.72 31.57
N PRO A 6 -7.31 34.44 31.96
CA PRO A 6 -6.42 35.14 31.03
C PRO A 6 -5.39 34.23 30.36
N GLN A 7 -5.05 34.58 29.11
CA GLN A 7 -3.98 33.98 28.32
C GLN A 7 -2.59 34.29 28.91
N ARG A 8 -1.72 33.27 28.93
CA ARG A 8 -0.29 33.43 29.22
C ARG A 8 0.46 33.83 27.95
N SER A 9 1.26 34.88 28.09
CA SER A 9 2.18 35.44 27.11
C SER A 9 3.42 34.57 26.90
N SER A 10 3.88 34.53 25.65
CA SER A 10 5.13 33.93 25.19
C SER A 10 6.35 34.79 25.57
N PRO A 11 7.55 34.20 25.78
CA PRO A 11 8.81 34.93 25.72
C PRO A 11 9.49 34.86 24.33
N PRO A 12 10.48 35.73 24.07
CA PRO A 12 10.84 36.19 22.73
C PRO A 12 11.99 35.42 22.05
N GLU A 13 12.13 35.70 20.76
CA GLU A 13 13.26 35.38 19.88
C GLU A 13 14.60 35.85 20.46
N GLY A 14 15.60 34.95 20.40
CA GLY A 14 16.99 35.25 20.68
C GLY A 14 17.86 34.89 19.48
N ALA A 15 18.43 35.92 18.86
CA ALA A 15 19.37 35.84 17.75
C ALA A 15 20.81 35.58 18.21
N GLY A 16 21.58 34.94 17.33
CA GLY A 16 22.99 35.28 17.12
C GLY A 16 24.03 34.40 17.80
N HIS A 17 24.87 33.76 16.96
CA HIS A 17 26.32 33.52 17.09
C HIS A 17 26.68 32.28 16.27
N ALA A 18 27.86 32.11 15.71
CA ALA A 18 28.94 32.95 15.26
C ALA A 18 29.79 32.01 14.38
N ARG A 19 30.40 32.59 13.36
CA ARG A 19 31.25 31.92 12.38
C ARG A 19 32.63 31.73 13.01
N GLU A 20 33.13 30.50 13.10
CA GLU A 20 34.54 30.25 13.39
C GLU A 20 35.20 29.54 12.21
N GLU A 21 36.05 30.29 11.53
CA GLU A 21 37.06 29.82 10.59
C GLU A 21 38.25 29.28 11.39
N GLY A 22 38.51 27.98 11.28
CA GLY A 22 39.69 27.32 11.83
C GLY A 22 40.58 26.80 10.71
N SER A 23 41.43 27.67 10.20
CA SER A 23 42.63 27.30 9.43
C SER A 23 43.66 26.67 10.37
N SER A 24 44.36 25.63 9.92
CA SER A 24 45.83 25.64 9.78
C SER A 24 46.49 24.26 10.02
N GLN A 25 47.55 24.06 9.22
CA GLN A 25 48.74 23.21 9.43
C GLN A 25 48.73 21.73 8.99
N CYS A 26 48.96 21.56 7.69
CA CYS A 26 50.18 20.99 7.12
C CYS A 26 51.11 20.19 8.07
N LEU A 27 51.11 18.86 7.92
CA LEU A 27 52.26 18.01 8.23
C LEU A 27 52.52 17.08 7.04
N THR A 28 53.59 17.40 6.32
CA THR A 28 54.16 16.61 5.24
C THR A 28 55.01 15.48 5.82
N MET A 29 54.48 14.26 5.87
CA MET A 29 55.31 13.07 6.05
C MET A 29 55.66 12.48 4.68
N SER A 30 56.91 12.66 4.30
CA SER A 30 57.57 12.00 3.17
C SER A 30 57.68 10.49 3.43
N ARG A 31 57.05 9.70 2.56
CA ARG A 31 57.22 8.23 2.53
C ARG A 31 58.09 7.81 1.34
N PRO A 32 58.94 6.79 1.51
CA PRO A 32 59.95 6.39 0.54
C PRO A 32 59.34 5.76 -0.72
N ARG A 33 59.91 6.12 -1.87
CA ARG A 33 59.63 5.54 -3.19
C ARG A 33 59.96 4.05 -3.18
N ARG A 34 58.95 3.19 -3.11
CA ARG A 34 59.07 1.79 -3.52
C ARG A 34 58.47 1.64 -4.91
N SER A 35 59.37 1.42 -5.86
CA SER A 35 59.07 0.91 -7.20
C SER A 35 58.24 -0.36 -7.09
N LEU A 36 56.96 -0.26 -7.42
CA LEU A 36 56.11 -1.41 -7.69
C LEU A 36 55.76 -1.37 -9.17
N ARG A 37 56.27 -2.38 -9.85
CA ARG A 37 56.05 -2.69 -11.26
C ARG A 37 54.56 -2.59 -11.58
N ALA A 38 54.24 -1.91 -12.67
CA ALA A 38 52.92 -1.90 -13.28
C ALA A 38 52.55 -3.33 -13.68
N ALA A 39 51.83 -4.03 -12.81
CA ALA A 39 50.93 -5.08 -13.22
C ALA A 39 49.60 -4.39 -13.52
N ALA A 40 49.40 -4.00 -14.77
CA ALA A 40 48.07 -3.68 -15.27
C ALA A 40 47.27 -5.00 -15.24
N LEU A 41 46.73 -5.35 -14.07
CA LEU A 41 45.58 -6.23 -14.02
C LEU A 41 44.47 -5.45 -14.72
N ALA A 42 44.24 -5.79 -15.98
CA ALA A 42 42.97 -5.52 -16.61
C ALA A 42 41.92 -6.25 -15.76
N LEU A 43 41.34 -5.54 -14.77
CA LEU A 43 39.99 -5.81 -14.34
C LEU A 43 39.12 -5.56 -15.57
N THR A 44 39.02 -6.58 -16.42
CA THR A 44 37.78 -6.83 -17.14
C THR A 44 36.77 -7.04 -16.04
N ALA A 45 36.15 -5.94 -15.59
CA ALA A 45 34.88 -6.01 -14.93
C ALA A 45 34.02 -6.77 -15.94
N LEU A 46 33.85 -8.07 -15.69
CA LEU A 46 32.63 -8.78 -16.00
C LEU A 46 31.55 -7.99 -15.25
N ALA A 47 31.17 -6.83 -15.81
CA ALA A 47 29.79 -6.43 -15.83
C ALA A 47 29.12 -7.57 -16.57
N GLU A 48 28.86 -8.65 -15.83
CA GLU A 48 27.75 -9.52 -16.17
C GLU A 48 26.65 -8.53 -16.52
N PRO A 49 26.07 -8.60 -17.73
CA PRO A 49 24.81 -7.94 -17.98
C PRO A 49 23.83 -8.64 -17.03
N GLY A 50 23.88 -8.22 -15.77
CA GLY A 50 22.90 -8.41 -14.73
C GLY A 50 21.70 -7.76 -15.33
N SER A 51 21.00 -8.59 -16.10
CA SER A 51 19.57 -8.62 -16.29
C SER A 51 18.98 -7.49 -15.48
N ARG A 52 18.85 -6.33 -16.14
CA ARG A 52 17.89 -5.31 -15.76
C ARG A 52 16.56 -6.02 -15.86
N LEU A 53 16.22 -6.80 -14.82
CA LEU A 53 14.93 -7.38 -14.61
C LEU A 53 14.05 -6.16 -14.40
N PHE A 54 13.53 -5.64 -15.50
CA PHE A 54 12.47 -4.66 -15.46
C PHE A 54 11.36 -5.34 -14.67
N ALA A 55 11.18 -4.92 -13.42
CA ALA A 55 10.12 -5.42 -12.57
C ALA A 55 8.81 -5.11 -13.28
N ARG A 56 8.19 -6.14 -13.85
CA ARG A 56 6.89 -6.07 -14.50
C ARG A 56 5.82 -6.22 -13.43
N ALA A 57 5.73 -5.20 -12.58
CA ALA A 57 4.97 -5.22 -11.33
C ALA A 57 3.57 -4.58 -11.46
N ASP A 58 3.21 -4.06 -12.64
CA ASP A 58 1.88 -3.51 -12.86
C ASP A 58 0.83 -4.62 -12.84
N LEU A 59 -0.37 -4.24 -12.39
CA LEU A 59 -1.57 -5.07 -12.37
C LEU A 59 -2.62 -4.46 -13.30
N PRO A 60 -3.54 -5.25 -13.87
CA PRO A 60 -4.63 -4.76 -14.71
C PRO A 60 -5.75 -4.16 -13.84
N ILE A 61 -5.40 -3.13 -13.08
CA ILE A 61 -6.29 -2.39 -12.19
C ILE A 61 -6.17 -0.91 -12.51
N HIS A 62 -7.31 -0.20 -12.57
CA HIS A 62 -7.33 1.25 -12.75
C HIS A 62 -8.58 1.87 -12.11
N CYS A 63 -8.55 2.02 -10.78
CA CYS A 63 -9.65 2.59 -10.00
C CYS A 63 -9.33 4.02 -9.57
N THR A 64 -10.31 4.92 -9.66
CA THR A 64 -10.15 6.30 -9.18
C THR A 64 -10.64 6.41 -7.75
N GLN A 65 -10.18 7.43 -7.03
CA GLN A 65 -10.63 7.74 -5.67
C GLN A 65 -12.17 7.84 -5.56
N GLN A 66 -12.83 8.42 -6.57
CA GLN A 66 -14.28 8.56 -6.63
C GLN A 66 -15.00 7.22 -6.76
N ASP A 67 -14.40 6.25 -7.46
CA ASP A 67 -14.95 4.89 -7.57
C ASP A 67 -14.85 4.13 -6.26
N VAL A 68 -13.93 4.51 -5.38
CA VAL A 68 -13.60 3.78 -4.13
C VAL A 68 -14.34 4.36 -2.93
N THR A 69 -14.58 5.67 -2.92
CA THR A 69 -15.40 6.37 -1.91
C THR A 69 -16.78 5.71 -1.74
N GLY A 70 -17.25 5.56 -0.49
CA GLY A 70 -18.54 4.96 -0.16
C GLY A 70 -18.46 3.96 1.00
N ASP A 71 -19.54 3.18 1.17
CA ASP A 71 -19.66 2.20 2.24
C ASP A 71 -19.11 0.83 1.80
N TRP A 72 -18.23 0.28 2.64
CA TRP A 72 -17.57 -1.00 2.45
C TRP A 72 -17.88 -1.93 3.61
N THR A 73 -17.98 -3.22 3.31
CA THR A 73 -17.91 -4.28 4.32
C THR A 73 -16.66 -5.11 4.09
N PHE A 74 -15.72 -5.04 5.03
CA PHE A 74 -14.54 -5.89 5.05
C PHE A 74 -14.84 -7.17 5.84
N ARG A 75 -14.45 -8.31 5.28
CA ARG A 75 -14.52 -9.62 5.92
C ARG A 75 -13.11 -9.96 6.38
N LEU A 76 -12.92 -10.06 7.68
CA LEU A 76 -11.63 -10.33 8.29
C LEU A 76 -11.58 -11.79 8.75
N SER A 77 -10.48 -12.48 8.50
CA SER A 77 -10.20 -13.76 9.17
C SER A 77 -10.02 -13.54 10.68
N PRO A 78 -10.13 -14.58 11.52
CA PRO A 78 -9.75 -14.49 12.92
C PRO A 78 -8.33 -13.96 13.11
N ALA A 79 -8.12 -13.21 14.20
CA ALA A 79 -6.81 -12.67 14.55
C ALA A 79 -5.84 -13.80 14.90
N LYS A 80 -4.60 -13.70 14.41
CA LYS A 80 -3.50 -14.58 14.80
C LYS A 80 -2.28 -13.73 15.21
N PRO A 81 -1.49 -14.16 16.19
CA PRO A 81 -0.20 -13.52 16.50
C PRO A 81 0.68 -13.43 15.25
N MET A 82 1.27 -12.25 15.00
CA MET A 82 2.08 -11.97 13.80
C MET A 82 3.58 -12.20 14.01
N GLU A 83 3.98 -13.05 14.97
CA GLU A 83 5.36 -13.41 15.42
C GLU A 83 6.50 -13.29 14.36
N GLY A 84 6.83 -12.07 13.94
CA GLY A 84 7.73 -11.79 12.82
C GLY A 84 7.27 -12.30 11.44
N ARG A 85 6.04 -12.80 11.28
CA ARG A 85 5.54 -13.42 10.04
C ARG A 85 4.20 -12.83 9.61
N ILE A 86 4.14 -12.39 8.35
CA ILE A 86 2.90 -11.94 7.72
C ILE A 86 2.24 -13.16 7.05
N PRO A 87 0.94 -13.43 7.28
CA PRO A 87 0.27 -14.54 6.62
C PRO A 87 0.27 -14.34 5.10
N ALA A 88 0.50 -15.41 4.33
CA ALA A 88 0.57 -15.32 2.87
C ALA A 88 -0.79 -14.94 2.22
N CYS A 89 -1.90 -15.23 2.90
CA CYS A 89 -3.26 -14.90 2.44
C CYS A 89 -3.57 -15.36 1.00
N GLY A 90 -2.99 -16.49 0.59
CA GLY A 90 -3.17 -17.06 -0.75
C GLY A 90 -2.24 -16.48 -1.82
N HIS A 91 -1.51 -15.40 -1.52
CA HIS A 91 -0.53 -14.84 -2.45
C HIS A 91 0.72 -15.72 -2.53
N SER A 92 1.32 -15.76 -3.72
CA SER A 92 2.66 -16.32 -3.93
C SER A 92 3.73 -15.27 -3.63
N ILE A 93 4.95 -15.71 -3.31
CA ILE A 93 6.11 -14.83 -3.05
C ILE A 93 7.28 -15.35 -3.92
N PRO A 94 7.68 -14.65 -5.00
CA PRO A 94 7.06 -13.43 -5.54
C PRO A 94 5.65 -13.69 -6.09
N ASN A 95 4.81 -12.65 -6.08
CA ASN A 95 3.44 -12.75 -6.56
C ASN A 95 3.36 -12.64 -8.08
N THR A 96 2.32 -13.20 -8.69
CA THR A 96 2.05 -13.12 -10.14
C THR A 96 0.60 -12.74 -10.42
N VAL A 97 0.35 -12.19 -11.60
CA VAL A 97 -1.00 -11.86 -12.09
C VAL A 97 -1.89 -13.11 -12.08
N ASP A 98 -1.39 -14.23 -12.62
CA ASP A 98 -2.12 -15.50 -12.67
C ASP A 98 -2.45 -16.01 -11.26
N SER A 99 -1.47 -16.01 -10.34
CA SER A 99 -1.71 -16.45 -8.97
C SER A 99 -2.71 -15.59 -8.22
N MET A 100 -2.83 -14.28 -8.52
CA MET A 100 -3.84 -13.40 -7.91
C MET A 100 -5.26 -13.73 -8.35
N ILE A 101 -5.45 -14.05 -9.64
CA ILE A 101 -6.75 -14.43 -10.21
C ILE A 101 -7.23 -15.75 -9.63
N LEU A 102 -6.31 -16.67 -9.34
CA LEU A 102 -6.63 -17.98 -8.77
C LEU A 102 -6.93 -17.96 -7.26
N ILE A 103 -6.80 -16.82 -6.58
CA ILE A 103 -7.07 -16.75 -5.13
C ILE A 103 -8.57 -16.90 -4.86
N ASN A 104 -8.93 -18.04 -4.26
CA ASN A 104 -10.28 -18.23 -3.74
C ASN A 104 -10.45 -17.49 -2.39
N ARG A 105 -11.03 -16.29 -2.45
CA ARG A 105 -11.29 -15.42 -1.28
C ARG A 105 -12.07 -16.12 -0.17
N SER A 106 -13.10 -16.89 -0.50
CA SER A 106 -13.92 -17.63 0.46
C SER A 106 -13.17 -18.80 1.12
N LYS A 107 -12.08 -19.27 0.52
CA LYS A 107 -11.19 -20.24 1.17
C LYS A 107 -10.20 -19.56 2.11
N VAL A 108 -9.74 -18.36 1.76
CA VAL A 108 -8.77 -17.60 2.58
C VAL A 108 -9.45 -16.95 3.78
N VAL A 109 -10.67 -16.45 3.60
CA VAL A 109 -11.54 -15.92 4.66
C VAL A 109 -12.87 -16.68 4.60
N PRO A 110 -12.98 -17.82 5.31
CA PRO A 110 -14.20 -18.63 5.33
C PRO A 110 -15.40 -17.88 5.90
N PRO A 111 -16.59 -17.96 5.27
CA PRO A 111 -17.80 -17.31 5.80
C PRO A 111 -18.21 -17.79 7.20
N SER A 112 -17.81 -18.99 7.61
CA SER A 112 -18.05 -19.53 8.95
C SER A 112 -17.20 -18.88 10.04
N GLU A 113 -16.13 -18.17 9.66
CA GLU A 113 -15.14 -17.59 10.56
C GLU A 113 -14.95 -16.08 10.31
N GLU A 114 -15.72 -15.49 9.39
CA GLU A 114 -15.56 -14.09 8.99
C GLU A 114 -16.06 -13.12 10.07
N LEU A 115 -15.23 -12.15 10.43
CA LEU A 115 -15.65 -10.97 11.16
C LEU A 115 -16.00 -9.87 10.16
N LEU A 116 -17.25 -9.43 10.16
CA LEU A 116 -17.69 -8.28 9.36
C LEU A 116 -17.25 -6.96 10.00
N PHE A 117 -16.59 -6.13 9.20
CA PHE A 117 -16.04 -4.84 9.61
C PHE A 117 -16.50 -3.76 8.64
N PRO A 118 -17.63 -3.08 8.93
CA PRO A 118 -18.14 -1.99 8.10
C PRO A 118 -17.27 -0.74 8.23
N VAL A 119 -17.00 -0.09 7.10
CA VAL A 119 -16.21 1.13 6.98
C VAL A 119 -16.80 2.05 5.91
N THR A 120 -16.95 3.33 6.20
CA THR A 120 -17.27 4.38 5.22
C THR A 120 -16.01 5.14 4.86
N LEU A 121 -15.73 5.27 3.57
CA LEU A 121 -14.60 6.01 3.01
C LEU A 121 -15.13 7.30 2.35
N THR A 122 -14.58 8.46 2.71
CA THR A 122 -15.00 9.76 2.15
C THR A 122 -13.86 10.45 1.39
N GLU A 123 -14.17 11.49 0.61
CA GLU A 123 -13.18 12.35 -0.06
C GLU A 123 -12.71 13.54 0.81
N GLU A 124 -13.15 13.59 2.07
CA GLU A 124 -12.78 14.65 3.02
C GLU A 124 -11.35 14.42 3.53
N ILE A 125 -10.52 15.47 3.54
CA ILE A 125 -9.15 15.41 4.05
C ILE A 125 -9.17 15.46 5.59
N VAL A 126 -8.43 14.58 6.26
CA VAL A 126 -8.37 14.51 7.73
C VAL A 126 -7.69 15.73 8.34
N SER A 127 -6.52 16.12 7.81
CA SER A 127 -5.74 17.25 8.34
C SER A 127 -4.63 17.67 7.38
N GLU A 128 -4.47 18.95 7.08
CA GLU A 128 -3.31 19.44 6.31
C GLU A 128 -2.04 19.54 7.19
N PRO A 129 -0.82 19.31 6.64
CA PRO A 129 -0.48 19.02 5.24
C PRO A 129 -0.61 17.53 4.85
N LYS A 130 -1.09 16.67 5.76
CA LYS A 130 -1.16 15.22 5.56
C LYS A 130 -2.48 14.87 4.85
N ARG A 131 -2.44 14.80 3.53
CA ARG A 131 -3.62 14.59 2.65
C ARG A 131 -4.22 13.17 2.69
N HIS A 132 -4.25 12.50 3.84
CA HIS A 132 -5.08 11.31 3.99
C HIS A 132 -6.55 11.70 4.01
N LEU A 133 -7.36 10.83 3.42
CA LEU A 133 -8.80 10.99 3.37
C LEU A 133 -9.44 10.37 4.60
N LYS A 134 -10.65 10.81 4.96
CA LYS A 134 -11.33 10.40 6.17
C LYS A 134 -12.02 9.05 5.99
N ALA A 135 -11.84 8.19 6.99
CA ALA A 135 -12.56 6.93 7.13
C ALA A 135 -13.32 6.91 8.45
N THR A 136 -14.45 6.21 8.50
CA THR A 136 -15.18 5.92 9.74
C THR A 136 -15.56 4.44 9.79
N GLY A 137 -15.40 3.77 10.92
CA GLY A 137 -15.70 2.34 11.02
C GLY A 137 -15.60 1.78 12.43
N GLY A 138 -15.93 0.50 12.57
CA GLY A 138 -15.94 -0.21 13.86
C GLY A 138 -17.14 0.10 14.76
N PRO A 139 -17.24 -0.56 15.93
CA PRO A 139 -18.43 -0.54 16.80
C PRO A 139 -18.85 0.85 17.30
N GLY A 140 -17.94 1.82 17.30
CA GLY A 140 -18.18 3.20 17.74
C GLY A 140 -18.17 4.25 16.63
N HIS A 141 -18.18 3.86 15.35
CA HIS A 141 -17.93 4.78 14.22
C HIS A 141 -16.64 5.58 14.41
N SER A 142 -15.60 4.90 14.90
CA SER A 142 -14.27 5.44 15.16
C SER A 142 -13.78 6.20 13.93
N ARG A 143 -13.28 7.42 14.14
CA ARG A 143 -12.66 8.20 13.06
C ARG A 143 -11.28 7.64 12.75
N GLY A 144 -10.96 7.58 11.46
CA GLY A 144 -9.70 7.10 10.94
C GLY A 144 -9.35 7.80 9.64
N SER A 145 -8.42 7.20 8.91
CA SER A 145 -7.94 7.72 7.65
C SER A 145 -7.78 6.62 6.62
N TRP A 146 -7.86 6.95 5.34
CA TRP A 146 -7.54 6.05 4.25
C TRP A 146 -6.78 6.78 3.14
N THR A 147 -6.13 6.00 2.30
CA THR A 147 -5.51 6.46 1.07
C THR A 147 -5.63 5.39 0.01
N MET A 148 -5.63 5.81 -1.25
CA MET A 148 -5.37 4.90 -2.35
C MET A 148 -3.88 4.51 -2.34
N VAL A 149 -3.61 3.28 -2.79
CA VAL A 149 -2.29 2.87 -3.28
C VAL A 149 -2.30 3.09 -4.79
N PHE A 150 -2.04 4.33 -5.18
CA PHE A 150 -2.21 4.84 -6.54
C PHE A 150 -3.62 4.54 -7.09
N ASP A 151 -3.77 3.71 -8.11
CA ASP A 151 -5.05 3.27 -8.67
C ASP A 151 -5.30 1.76 -8.46
N THR A 152 -4.39 1.07 -7.77
CA THR A 152 -4.34 -0.41 -7.70
C THR A 152 -4.92 -0.98 -6.41
N GLY A 153 -5.04 -0.18 -5.35
CA GLY A 153 -5.47 -0.67 -4.05
C GLY A 153 -5.74 0.46 -3.07
N LEU A 154 -5.90 0.08 -1.81
CA LEU A 154 -6.22 1.00 -0.72
C LEU A 154 -5.54 0.57 0.58
N GLU A 155 -5.25 1.56 1.42
CA GLU A 155 -4.86 1.40 2.83
C GLU A 155 -5.85 2.15 3.71
N ILE A 156 -6.38 1.50 4.75
CA ILE A 156 -7.30 2.08 5.72
C ILE A 156 -6.72 1.91 7.12
N ARG A 157 -6.80 2.96 7.93
CA ARG A 157 -6.46 2.96 9.35
C ARG A 157 -7.63 3.48 10.17
N VAL A 158 -8.32 2.59 10.87
CA VAL A 158 -9.53 2.93 11.64
C VAL A 158 -9.72 1.93 12.78
N ASP A 159 -10.23 2.39 13.91
CA ASP A 159 -10.51 1.54 15.09
C ASP A 159 -9.31 0.67 15.52
N GLY A 160 -8.11 1.27 15.54
CA GLY A 160 -6.86 0.57 15.89
C GLY A 160 -6.39 -0.49 14.90
N ARG A 161 -7.09 -0.67 13.76
CA ARG A 161 -6.73 -1.61 12.70
C ARG A 161 -6.10 -0.89 11.52
N SER A 162 -5.17 -1.56 10.87
CA SER A 162 -4.69 -1.22 9.53
C SER A 162 -5.14 -2.31 8.56
N LEU A 163 -5.70 -1.92 7.43
CA LEU A 163 -6.21 -2.80 6.38
C LEU A 163 -5.55 -2.40 5.06
N ALA A 164 -5.09 -3.35 4.28
CA ALA A 164 -4.49 -3.10 2.96
C ALA A 164 -4.90 -4.20 1.98
N ALA A 165 -5.35 -3.82 0.79
CA ALA A 165 -5.69 -4.75 -0.28
C ALA A 165 -5.59 -4.08 -1.65
N HIS A 166 -5.31 -4.89 -2.68
CA HIS A 166 -5.52 -4.50 -4.07
C HIS A 166 -6.99 -4.62 -4.46
N PHE A 167 -7.44 -3.83 -5.43
CA PHE A 167 -8.75 -4.07 -6.06
C PHE A 167 -8.75 -5.40 -6.79
N LEU A 168 -9.94 -5.99 -6.92
CA LEU A 168 -10.08 -7.26 -7.62
C LEU A 168 -9.95 -7.03 -9.13
N PHE A 169 -9.26 -7.94 -9.79
CA PHE A 169 -9.35 -8.12 -11.22
C PHE A 169 -9.43 -9.62 -11.53
N ASP A 170 -10.21 -9.98 -12.55
CA ASP A 170 -10.38 -11.37 -12.97
C ASP A 170 -10.14 -11.50 -14.48
N HIS A 171 -9.73 -12.69 -14.90
CA HIS A 171 -9.62 -13.03 -16.31
C HIS A 171 -11.02 -13.21 -16.91
N ILE A 172 -11.30 -12.53 -18.03
CA ILE A 172 -12.60 -12.64 -18.70
C ILE A 172 -12.71 -14.04 -19.34
N PRO A 173 -13.80 -14.79 -19.09
CA PRO A 173 -14.01 -16.09 -19.71
C PRO A 173 -14.02 -15.99 -21.24
N ASN A 174 -13.48 -17.02 -21.91
CA ASN A 174 -13.44 -17.17 -23.37
C ASN A 174 -12.53 -16.18 -24.12
N VAL A 175 -11.66 -15.45 -23.44
CA VAL A 175 -10.61 -14.66 -24.09
C VAL A 175 -9.39 -15.56 -24.37
N THR A 176 -8.81 -15.43 -25.56
CA THR A 176 -7.69 -16.28 -26.00
C THR A 176 -6.34 -15.85 -25.42
N ARG A 177 -6.22 -14.57 -25.03
CA ARG A 177 -5.01 -14.04 -24.40
C ARG A 177 -4.86 -14.55 -22.98
N VAL A 178 -3.75 -15.23 -22.71
CA VAL A 178 -3.43 -15.77 -21.38
C VAL A 178 -2.91 -14.65 -20.46
N PRO A 179 -3.33 -14.63 -19.18
CA PRO A 179 -2.78 -13.71 -18.19
C PRO A 179 -1.26 -13.83 -18.01
N LYS A 180 -0.58 -12.70 -17.83
CA LYS A 180 0.88 -12.69 -17.59
C LYS A 180 1.33 -11.50 -16.76
N ASN A 181 2.50 -11.62 -16.14
CA ASN A 181 3.12 -10.52 -15.39
C ASN A 181 3.46 -9.33 -16.29
N GLY A 182 3.14 -8.12 -15.82
CA GLY A 182 3.29 -6.87 -16.55
C GLY A 182 2.11 -6.50 -17.43
N ASP A 183 1.04 -7.30 -17.41
CA ASP A 183 -0.26 -6.83 -17.88
C ASP A 183 -0.71 -5.67 -16.99
N ASN A 184 -1.31 -4.66 -17.61
CA ASN A 184 -1.58 -3.38 -16.96
C ASN A 184 -2.98 -2.88 -17.35
N TRP A 185 -3.26 -1.62 -17.00
CA TRP A 185 -4.56 -1.00 -17.25
C TRP A 185 -5.01 -1.01 -18.73
N LYS A 186 -4.07 -1.11 -19.68
CA LYS A 186 -4.38 -1.23 -21.12
C LYS A 186 -4.93 -2.59 -21.52
N ASP A 187 -4.79 -3.61 -20.66
CA ASP A 187 -5.31 -4.95 -20.91
C ASP A 187 -6.74 -5.15 -20.33
N ILE A 188 -7.31 -4.11 -19.70
CA ILE A 188 -8.66 -4.12 -19.13
C ILE A 188 -9.71 -3.95 -20.23
N ALA A 189 -10.63 -4.90 -20.33
CA ALA A 189 -11.79 -4.86 -21.24
C ALA A 189 -13.07 -4.35 -20.59
N LYS A 190 -13.17 -4.48 -19.26
CA LYS A 190 -14.38 -4.15 -18.53
C LYS A 190 -14.07 -3.58 -17.17
N PHE A 191 -14.87 -2.59 -16.76
CA PHE A 191 -14.86 -2.07 -15.40
C PHE A 191 -16.17 -2.39 -14.67
N HIS A 192 -16.06 -2.69 -13.39
CA HIS A 192 -17.14 -2.86 -12.43
C HIS A 192 -16.98 -1.89 -11.27
N GLY A 193 -18.08 -1.48 -10.64
CA GLY A 193 -18.04 -0.60 -9.47
C GLY A 193 -17.64 0.86 -9.75
N ARG A 194 -17.62 1.28 -11.01
CA ARG A 194 -17.25 2.65 -11.39
C ARG A 194 -18.38 3.62 -11.04
N ARG A 195 -18.02 4.79 -10.52
CA ARG A 195 -18.95 5.90 -10.30
C ARG A 195 -19.16 6.71 -11.58
N SER A 196 -18.16 6.75 -12.45
CA SER A 196 -18.17 7.46 -13.73
C SER A 196 -17.63 6.59 -14.86
N ASN A 197 -18.22 6.75 -16.04
CA ASN A 197 -17.82 6.09 -17.30
C ASN A 197 -16.79 6.93 -18.09
N SER A 198 -16.08 7.86 -17.44
CA SER A 198 -15.09 8.73 -18.08
C SER A 198 -13.86 7.97 -18.59
N ILE A 199 -13.53 6.84 -17.98
CA ILE A 199 -12.42 5.97 -18.38
C ILE A 199 -13.00 4.85 -19.24
N ARG A 200 -12.48 4.71 -20.46
CA ARG A 200 -12.87 3.65 -21.38
C ARG A 200 -11.93 2.46 -21.25
N PRO A 201 -12.42 1.22 -21.36
CA PRO A 201 -11.55 0.05 -21.52
C PRO A 201 -10.71 0.18 -22.80
N GLU A 202 -9.46 -0.30 -22.74
CA GLU A 202 -8.53 -0.32 -23.89
C GLU A 202 -8.16 -1.73 -24.34
N GLY A 203 -8.40 -2.73 -23.49
CA GLY A 203 -7.98 -4.11 -23.72
C GLY A 203 -9.13 -5.08 -23.82
N GLU A 204 -8.80 -6.37 -23.73
CA GLU A 204 -9.75 -7.47 -23.93
C GLU A 204 -9.63 -8.56 -22.86
N THR A 205 -8.65 -8.50 -21.96
CA THR A 205 -8.26 -9.65 -21.12
C THR A 205 -8.90 -9.63 -19.74
N TYR A 206 -9.02 -8.47 -19.11
CA TYR A 206 -9.38 -8.38 -17.70
C TYR A 206 -10.68 -7.61 -17.44
N ALA A 207 -11.39 -8.04 -16.40
CA ALA A 207 -12.38 -7.24 -15.73
C ALA A 207 -11.77 -6.63 -14.45
N CYS A 208 -11.81 -5.30 -14.32
CA CYS A 208 -11.34 -4.57 -13.14
C CYS A 208 -12.53 -4.17 -12.26
N HIS A 209 -12.46 -4.48 -10.96
CA HIS A 209 -13.55 -4.28 -10.00
C HIS A 209 -13.18 -3.22 -8.96
N CYS A 210 -13.76 -2.02 -9.06
CA CYS A 210 -13.49 -0.92 -8.11
C CYS A 210 -14.41 -0.94 -6.87
N ASP A 211 -15.39 -1.85 -6.84
CA ASP A 211 -16.32 -2.11 -5.76
C ASP A 211 -15.98 -3.35 -4.93
N VAL A 212 -14.87 -4.02 -5.24
CA VAL A 212 -14.47 -5.28 -4.61
C VAL A 212 -12.95 -5.35 -4.52
N THR A 213 -12.41 -5.84 -3.41
CA THR A 213 -10.96 -6.08 -3.28
C THR A 213 -10.61 -7.53 -3.58
N SER A 214 -9.36 -7.76 -3.99
CA SER A 214 -8.72 -9.06 -3.86
C SER A 214 -8.53 -9.40 -2.37
N VAL A 215 -7.88 -10.52 -2.07
CA VAL A 215 -7.42 -10.77 -0.71
C VAL A 215 -6.35 -9.75 -0.34
N GLY A 216 -6.36 -9.31 0.91
CA GLY A 216 -5.34 -8.47 1.49
C GLY A 216 -5.06 -8.85 2.94
N TRP A 217 -4.49 -7.90 3.67
CA TRP A 217 -4.02 -8.08 5.03
C TRP A 217 -4.65 -7.06 5.96
N TRP A 218 -4.96 -7.50 7.17
CA TRP A 218 -5.24 -6.59 8.28
C TRP A 218 -4.33 -6.91 9.46
N HIS A 219 -4.06 -5.89 10.26
CA HIS A 219 -3.41 -6.07 11.55
C HIS A 219 -3.84 -5.02 12.56
N ARG A 220 -3.61 -5.29 13.85
CA ARG A 220 -3.76 -4.36 14.97
C ARG A 220 -2.81 -4.71 16.09
N ARG A 221 -2.63 -3.80 17.03
CA ARG A 221 -2.01 -4.12 18.32
C ARG A 221 -3.09 -4.60 19.28
N SER A 222 -2.85 -5.73 19.92
CA SER A 222 -3.65 -6.25 21.04
C SER A 222 -3.46 -5.38 22.29
N THR A 223 -4.28 -5.59 23.31
CA THR A 223 -4.23 -4.88 24.60
C THR A 223 -2.93 -5.13 25.37
N ASP A 224 -2.29 -6.28 25.15
CA ASP A 224 -0.97 -6.64 25.67
C ASP A 224 0.19 -6.04 24.85
N GLY A 225 -0.11 -5.27 23.80
CA GLY A 225 0.86 -4.63 22.92
C GLY A 225 1.39 -5.52 21.79
N THR A 226 1.04 -6.82 21.77
CA THR A 226 1.44 -7.76 20.72
C THR A 226 0.78 -7.41 19.38
N LEU A 227 1.45 -7.72 18.28
CA LEU A 227 0.89 -7.52 16.94
C LEU A 227 0.11 -8.77 16.54
N GLU A 228 -1.14 -8.59 16.16
CA GLU A 228 -1.99 -9.64 15.61
C GLU A 228 -2.64 -9.19 14.31
N GLY A 229 -3.00 -10.15 13.47
CA GLY A 229 -3.56 -9.86 12.16
C GLY A 229 -4.04 -11.10 11.44
N GLY A 230 -4.37 -10.91 10.16
CA GLY A 230 -4.93 -11.95 9.34
C GLY A 230 -5.18 -11.49 7.92
N CYS A 231 -6.01 -12.25 7.22
CA CYS A 231 -6.39 -11.98 5.85
C CYS A 231 -7.73 -11.25 5.79
N LEU A 232 -7.95 -10.49 4.73
CA LEU A 232 -9.22 -9.81 4.49
C LEU A 232 -9.62 -9.84 3.04
N TRP A 233 -10.89 -9.56 2.77
CA TRP A 233 -11.34 -8.99 1.51
C TRP A 233 -12.54 -8.07 1.76
N GLY A 234 -12.78 -7.10 0.87
CA GLY A 234 -13.84 -6.11 1.00
C GLY A 234 -14.76 -6.06 -0.21
N SER A 235 -16.01 -5.67 0.01
CA SER A 235 -16.94 -5.30 -1.07
C SER A 235 -17.82 -4.11 -0.67
N LYS A 236 -18.20 -3.29 -1.65
CA LYS A 236 -19.28 -2.31 -1.52
C LYS A 236 -20.63 -3.02 -1.49
N ASP A 237 -21.59 -2.43 -0.80
CA ASP A 237 -22.99 -2.89 -0.68
C ASP A 237 -23.19 -4.25 -0.01
N GLY A 238 -22.17 -4.86 0.58
CA GLY A 238 -22.28 -6.18 1.23
C GLY A 238 -22.64 -7.33 0.27
N ARG A 239 -22.78 -7.08 -1.04
CA ARG A 239 -23.03 -8.13 -2.03
C ARG A 239 -21.91 -9.15 -1.95
N ARG A 240 -22.29 -10.41 -1.74
CA ARG A 240 -21.43 -11.56 -1.96
C ARG A 240 -21.41 -11.78 -3.47
N PRO A 241 -20.24 -11.72 -4.14
CA PRO A 241 -20.14 -12.14 -5.54
C PRO A 241 -20.49 -13.62 -5.67
#